data_AF-A0A354A165-F1
#
_entry.id   AF-A0A354A165-F1
#
_cell.length_a   1.000
_cell.length_b   1.000
_cell.length_c   1.000
_cell.angle_alpha   90.00
_cell.angle_beta   90.00
_cell.angle_gamma   90.00
#
_symmetry.space_group_name_H-M   'P 1'
#
loop_
_entity.id
_entity.type
_entity.pdbx_description
1 polymer ?
#
loop_
_entity_poly.entity_id
_entity_poly.type
_entity_poly.pdbx_seq_one_letter_code
_entity_poly.pdbx_strand_id
1 'polypeptide(L)'
;MGDVLAKLKDYISISNGRVKVNKGSAVRELMDDLIYEAVFNPDEEKRKGLQRLVIEIAKQMGAAPASIQSLYEEMGKNYPGFTVPAINIRGLTYDTAKVIFKKAIEKNVGALIFEIARSEIGYTKQRPIEYSAAILAAAVKEGFTGPVFIQGDHFQLVRK
;
A
#
# COMPACT_ATOMS: atom_id res chain seq x y z
N MET A 1 -22.93 1.42 3.83
CA MET A 1 -21.99 2.26 3.07
C MET A 1 -22.52 2.40 1.66
N GLY A 2 -22.70 3.63 1.17
CA GLY A 2 -23.12 3.86 -0.21
C GLY A 2 -22.08 3.30 -1.20
N ASP A 3 -22.47 3.14 -2.47
CA ASP A 3 -21.58 2.62 -3.50
C ASP A 3 -20.36 3.56 -3.69
N VAL A 4 -19.26 3.27 -2.99
CA VAL A 4 -18.02 4.08 -3.04
C VAL A 4 -17.50 4.18 -4.48
N LEU A 5 -17.75 3.16 -5.30
CA LEU A 5 -17.41 3.18 -6.72
C LEU A 5 -18.23 4.21 -7.49
N ALA A 6 -19.51 4.39 -7.16
CA ALA A 6 -20.34 5.42 -7.79
C ALA A 6 -19.78 6.81 -7.52
N LYS A 7 -19.37 7.10 -6.28
CA LYS A 7 -18.72 8.37 -5.91
C LYS A 7 -17.35 8.54 -6.58
N LEU A 8 -16.59 7.45 -6.69
CA LEU A 8 -15.22 7.48 -7.22
C LEU A 8 -15.19 7.74 -8.74
N LYS A 9 -16.23 7.32 -9.49
CA LYS A 9 -16.37 7.55 -10.94
C LYS A 9 -16.26 9.02 -11.33
N ASP A 10 -16.64 9.95 -10.46
CA ASP A 10 -16.54 11.38 -10.70
C ASP A 10 -15.09 11.91 -10.61
N TYR A 11 -14.19 11.13 -9.98
CA TYR A 11 -12.84 11.57 -9.64
C TYR A 11 -11.73 10.74 -10.29
N ILE A 12 -12.06 9.57 -10.84
CA ILE A 12 -11.13 8.74 -11.59
C ILE A 12 -11.74 8.33 -12.93
N SER A 13 -10.89 8.12 -13.94
CA SER A 13 -11.27 7.44 -15.17
C SER A 13 -10.46 6.15 -15.35
N ILE A 14 -11.09 5.14 -15.93
CA ILE A 14 -10.46 3.86 -16.21
C ILE A 14 -10.53 3.63 -17.72
N SER A 15 -9.38 3.47 -18.37
CA SER A 15 -9.28 3.21 -19.81
C SER A 15 -8.15 2.23 -20.08
N ASN A 16 -8.41 1.17 -20.87
CA ASN A 16 -7.42 0.14 -21.22
C ASN A 16 -6.68 -0.44 -20.00
N GLY A 17 -7.41 -0.67 -18.90
CA GLY A 17 -6.84 -1.19 -17.65
C GLY A 17 -5.96 -0.20 -16.87
N ARG A 18 -5.84 1.06 -17.32
CA ARG A 18 -5.11 2.12 -16.63
C ARG A 18 -6.08 3.04 -15.91
N VAL A 19 -5.78 3.33 -14.65
CA VAL A 19 -6.48 4.35 -13.86
C VAL A 19 -5.85 5.71 -14.14
N LYS A 20 -6.66 6.76 -14.23
CA LYS A 20 -6.24 8.16 -14.19
C LYS A 20 -7.00 8.86 -13.07
N VAL A 21 -6.29 9.55 -12.20
CA VAL A 21 -6.88 10.33 -11.11
C VAL A 21 -7.08 11.78 -11.58
N ASN A 22 -8.33 12.24 -11.61
CA ASN A 22 -8.70 13.57 -12.07
C ASN A 22 -8.78 14.59 -10.92
N LYS A 23 -9.13 14.14 -9.71
CA LYS A 23 -9.20 15.00 -8.51
C LYS A 23 -8.62 14.28 -7.29
N GLY A 24 -7.32 14.45 -7.08
CA GLY A 24 -6.56 13.75 -6.04
C GLY A 24 -7.11 13.94 -4.62
N SER A 25 -7.46 15.17 -4.22
CA SER A 25 -7.99 15.44 -2.87
C SER A 25 -9.28 14.67 -2.59
N ALA A 26 -10.22 14.62 -3.55
CA ALA A 26 -11.46 13.88 -3.39
C ALA A 26 -11.23 12.36 -3.30
N VAL A 27 -10.25 11.83 -4.03
CA VAL A 27 -9.84 10.42 -3.91
C VAL A 27 -9.27 10.11 -2.52
N ARG A 28 -8.47 11.03 -1.94
CA ARG A 28 -7.97 10.86 -0.56
C ARG A 28 -9.10 10.81 0.47
N GLU A 29 -10.11 11.65 0.32
CA GLU A 29 -11.26 11.65 1.23
C GLU A 29 -12.07 10.35 1.17
N LEU A 30 -12.20 9.75 -0.03
CA LEU A 30 -12.91 8.49 -0.22
C LEU A 30 -12.07 7.24 0.10
N MET A 31 -10.78 7.39 0.41
CA MET A 31 -9.87 6.26 0.55
C MET A 31 -10.24 5.34 1.73
N ASP A 32 -10.73 5.91 2.84
CA ASP A 32 -11.19 5.13 4.00
C ASP A 32 -12.35 4.19 3.63
N ASP A 33 -13.35 4.70 2.91
CA ASP A 33 -14.48 3.90 2.42
C ASP A 33 -14.03 2.85 1.40
N LEU A 34 -13.12 3.23 0.50
CA LEU A 34 -12.65 2.35 -0.57
C LEU A 34 -11.85 1.18 -0.02
N ILE A 35 -10.92 1.42 0.91
CA ILE A 35 -10.11 0.35 1.50
C ILE A 35 -10.96 -0.55 2.40
N TYR A 36 -11.96 0.00 3.09
CA TYR A 36 -12.89 -0.80 3.88
C TYR A 36 -13.62 -1.82 3.01
N GLU A 37 -14.17 -1.39 1.87
CA GLU A 37 -14.78 -2.32 0.90
C GLU A 37 -13.73 -3.28 0.30
N ALA A 38 -12.52 -2.81 0.01
CA ALA A 38 -11.44 -3.66 -0.52
C ALA A 38 -10.93 -4.72 0.47
N VAL A 39 -11.26 -4.63 1.75
CA VAL A 39 -10.89 -5.62 2.78
C VAL A 39 -12.09 -6.46 3.20
N PHE A 40 -13.26 -5.84 3.38
CA PHE A 40 -14.41 -6.49 4.03
C PHE A 40 -15.56 -6.83 3.09
N ASN A 41 -15.48 -6.50 1.80
CA ASN A 41 -16.57 -6.86 0.88
C ASN A 41 -16.75 -8.40 0.83
N PRO A 42 -17.99 -8.91 0.97
CA PRO A 42 -18.25 -10.34 1.03
C PRO A 42 -18.00 -11.05 -0.31
N ASP A 43 -18.12 -10.33 -1.43
CA ASP A 43 -17.80 -10.85 -2.76
C ASP A 43 -16.27 -10.80 -2.97
N GLU A 44 -15.66 -11.98 -3.10
CA GLU A 44 -14.21 -12.13 -3.26
C GLU A 44 -13.67 -11.49 -4.54
N GLU A 45 -14.39 -11.60 -5.65
CA GLU A 45 -13.94 -11.04 -6.92
C GLU A 45 -14.04 -9.52 -6.90
N LYS A 46 -15.12 -8.99 -6.32
CA LYS A 46 -15.25 -7.55 -6.06
C LYS A 46 -14.12 -7.05 -5.14
N ARG A 47 -13.86 -7.77 -4.05
CA ARG A 47 -12.79 -7.45 -3.09
C ARG A 47 -11.42 -7.37 -3.75
N LYS A 48 -11.03 -8.38 -4.54
CA LYS A 48 -9.76 -8.38 -5.31
C LYS A 48 -9.71 -7.23 -6.34
N GLY A 49 -10.82 -6.97 -7.02
CA GLY A 49 -10.93 -5.86 -7.97
C GLY A 49 -10.66 -4.51 -7.32
N LEU A 50 -11.26 -4.28 -6.15
CA LEU A 50 -11.05 -3.07 -5.36
C LEU A 50 -9.60 -2.94 -4.85
N GLN A 51 -8.99 -4.04 -4.39
CA GLN A 51 -7.58 -4.05 -3.97
C GLN A 51 -6.64 -3.64 -5.12
N ARG A 52 -6.88 -4.17 -6.32
CA ARG A 52 -6.13 -3.77 -7.53
C ARG A 52 -6.36 -2.30 -7.88
N LEU A 53 -7.61 -1.83 -7.78
CA LEU A 53 -7.95 -0.44 -8.03
C LEU A 53 -7.21 0.51 -7.09
N VAL A 54 -7.15 0.20 -5.79
CA VAL A 54 -6.39 0.97 -4.79
C VAL A 54 -4.91 1.04 -5.17
N ILE A 55 -4.30 -0.07 -5.58
CA ILE A 55 -2.88 -0.12 -5.98
C ILE A 55 -2.63 0.79 -7.20
N GLU A 56 -3.51 0.75 -8.21
CA GLU A 56 -3.36 1.58 -9.41
C GLU A 56 -3.60 3.07 -9.13
N ILE A 57 -4.55 3.40 -8.25
CA ILE A 57 -4.74 4.77 -7.75
C ILE A 57 -3.48 5.25 -7.04
N ALA A 58 -2.89 4.45 -6.16
CA ALA A 58 -1.70 4.83 -5.42
C ALA A 58 -0.50 5.12 -6.34
N LYS A 59 -0.27 4.28 -7.36
CA LYS A 59 0.72 4.54 -8.42
C LYS A 59 0.50 5.88 -9.11
N GLN A 60 -0.74 6.18 -9.51
CA GLN A 60 -1.09 7.47 -10.14
C GLN A 60 -0.92 8.66 -9.22
N MET A 61 -1.10 8.47 -7.91
CA MET A 61 -0.98 9.52 -6.90
C MET A 61 0.44 9.66 -6.34
N GLY A 62 1.43 8.96 -6.91
CA GLY A 62 2.84 9.08 -6.56
C GLY A 62 3.30 8.17 -5.42
N ALA A 63 2.44 7.30 -4.89
CA ALA A 63 2.78 6.29 -3.90
C ALA A 63 2.87 4.93 -4.59
N ALA A 64 3.98 4.67 -5.28
CA ALA A 64 4.15 3.45 -6.06
C ALA A 64 4.86 2.36 -5.25
N PRO A 65 4.38 1.10 -5.26
CA PRO A 65 5.14 -0.01 -4.70
C PRO A 65 6.48 -0.15 -5.43
N ALA A 66 7.57 -0.28 -4.68
CA ALA A 66 8.93 -0.35 -5.21
C ALA A 66 9.77 -1.38 -4.44
N SER A 67 10.86 -1.84 -5.06
CA SER A 67 11.83 -2.72 -4.41
C SER A 67 12.89 -1.89 -3.69
N ILE A 68 13.25 -2.28 -2.46
CA ILE A 68 14.34 -1.67 -1.68
C ILE A 68 15.74 -2.05 -2.21
N GLN A 69 15.81 -3.09 -3.05
CA GLN A 69 17.04 -3.72 -3.54
C GLN A 69 18.11 -2.69 -3.95
N SER A 70 17.75 -1.73 -4.80
CA SER A 70 18.70 -0.76 -5.36
C SER A 70 19.29 0.16 -4.29
N LEU A 71 18.52 0.53 -3.26
CA LEU A 71 19.06 1.29 -2.13
C LEU A 71 20.08 0.44 -1.36
N TYR A 72 19.76 -0.82 -1.09
CA TYR A 72 20.66 -1.72 -0.35
C TYR A 72 21.93 -2.09 -1.12
N GLU A 73 21.85 -2.22 -2.44
CA GLU A 73 23.02 -2.41 -3.31
C GLU A 73 23.99 -1.22 -3.20
N GLU A 74 23.48 0.01 -3.21
CA GLU A 74 24.32 1.20 -3.04
C GLU A 74 24.88 1.31 -1.61
N MET A 75 24.06 1.03 -0.59
CA MET A 75 24.52 1.00 0.81
C MET A 75 25.63 -0.04 1.02
N GLY A 76 25.58 -1.18 0.33
CA GLY A 76 26.61 -2.22 0.39
C GLY A 76 27.95 -1.80 -0.24
N LYS A 77 27.92 -0.87 -1.21
CA LYS A 77 29.14 -0.30 -1.82
C LYS A 77 29.76 0.77 -0.92
N ASN A 78 28.93 1.66 -0.36
CA ASN A 78 29.37 2.70 0.56
C ASN A 78 28.27 2.99 1.58
N TYR A 79 28.50 2.60 2.83
CA TYR A 79 27.49 2.70 3.87
C TYR A 79 27.22 4.18 4.23
N PRO A 80 25.98 4.68 4.07
CA PRO A 80 25.68 6.10 4.22
C PRO A 80 25.46 6.56 5.67
N GLY A 81 25.63 5.68 6.66
CA GLY A 81 25.51 6.05 8.08
C GLY A 81 24.09 6.03 8.66
N PHE A 82 23.11 5.43 7.97
CA PHE A 82 21.73 5.29 8.48
C PHE A 82 21.18 3.88 8.28
N THR A 83 20.13 3.55 9.02
CA THR A 83 19.36 2.30 8.88
C THR A 83 17.98 2.55 8.29
N VAL A 84 17.40 1.52 7.68
CA VAL A 84 16.03 1.55 7.15
C VAL A 84 15.14 0.74 8.09
N PRO A 85 14.09 1.33 8.71
CA PRO A 85 13.17 0.56 9.55
C PRO A 85 12.33 -0.39 8.69
N ALA A 86 12.23 -1.66 9.12
CA ALA A 86 11.32 -2.65 8.57
C ALA A 86 10.23 -2.96 9.59
N ILE A 87 8.97 -2.86 9.17
CA ILE A 87 7.81 -2.84 10.07
C ILE A 87 6.84 -3.94 9.65
N ASN A 88 6.71 -4.98 10.48
CA ASN A 88 5.62 -5.94 10.34
C ASN A 88 4.33 -5.40 10.96
N ILE A 89 3.22 -5.53 10.23
CA ILE A 89 1.90 -5.13 10.72
C ILE A 89 0.95 -6.33 10.59
N ARG A 90 0.42 -6.80 11.73
CA ARG A 90 -0.32 -8.07 11.85
C ARG A 90 -1.83 -7.88 12.02
N GLY A 91 -2.27 -6.64 12.16
CA GLY A 91 -3.66 -6.24 12.37
C GLY A 91 -3.76 -4.74 12.28
N LEU A 92 -4.98 -4.23 12.09
CA LEU A 92 -5.22 -2.79 11.87
C LEU A 92 -4.25 -2.20 10.83
N THR A 93 -4.00 -2.95 9.75
CA THR A 93 -2.91 -2.66 8.80
C THR A 93 -3.03 -1.27 8.21
N TYR A 94 -4.22 -0.90 7.76
CA TYR A 94 -4.51 0.42 7.22
C TYR A 94 -4.32 1.53 8.26
N ASP A 95 -4.90 1.39 9.45
CA ASP A 95 -4.84 2.43 10.49
C ASP A 95 -3.43 2.63 11.03
N THR A 96 -2.69 1.54 11.24
CA THR A 96 -1.28 1.58 11.65
C THR A 96 -0.43 2.25 10.57
N ALA A 97 -0.62 1.86 9.31
CA ALA A 97 0.12 2.43 8.18
C ALA A 97 -0.17 3.93 8.00
N LYS A 98 -1.41 4.40 8.20
CA LYS A 98 -1.74 5.84 8.18
C LYS A 98 -0.89 6.61 9.18
N VAL A 99 -0.82 6.15 10.42
CA VAL A 99 -0.01 6.81 11.45
C VAL A 99 1.48 6.79 11.08
N ILE A 100 1.97 5.69 10.53
CA ILE A 100 3.36 5.58 10.07
C ILE A 100 3.65 6.59 8.95
N PHE A 101 2.81 6.66 7.90
CA PHE A 101 3.01 7.61 6.80
C PHE A 101 2.91 9.06 7.26
N LYS A 102 1.92 9.38 8.09
CA LYS A 102 1.80 10.71 8.71
C LYS A 102 3.10 11.11 9.43
N LYS A 103 3.64 10.20 10.26
CA LYS A 103 4.88 10.46 11.00
C LYS A 103 6.11 10.49 10.08
N ALA A 104 6.14 9.67 9.03
CA ALA A 104 7.20 9.69 8.04
C ALA A 104 7.27 11.05 7.33
N ILE A 105 6.12 11.62 6.94
CA ILE A 105 6.03 12.96 6.35
C ILE A 105 6.47 14.03 7.36
N GLU A 106 5.91 14.02 8.59
CA GLU A 106 6.26 14.99 9.64
C GLU A 106 7.76 14.98 10.01
N LYS A 107 8.40 13.81 9.93
CA LYS A 107 9.81 13.60 10.28
C LYS A 107 10.75 13.59 9.08
N ASN A 108 10.24 13.78 7.86
CA ASN A 108 11.00 13.68 6.62
C ASN A 108 11.83 12.38 6.52
N VAL A 109 11.19 11.24 6.84
CA VAL A 109 11.80 9.92 6.73
C VAL A 109 11.92 9.54 5.26
N GLY A 110 13.13 9.17 4.82
CA GLY A 110 13.40 8.79 3.43
C GLY A 110 12.85 7.40 3.08
N ALA A 111 13.49 6.35 3.60
CA ALA A 111 13.12 4.96 3.32
C ALA A 111 12.53 4.29 4.56
N LEU A 112 11.45 3.55 4.38
CA LEU A 112 10.85 2.63 5.35
C LEU A 112 10.24 1.44 4.63
N ILE A 113 10.29 0.26 5.24
CA ILE A 113 9.81 -0.99 4.67
C ILE A 113 8.58 -1.46 5.43
N PHE A 114 7.53 -1.80 4.69
CA PHE A 114 6.38 -2.54 5.19
C PHE A 114 6.54 -4.00 4.81
N GLU A 115 6.44 -4.90 5.77
CA GLU A 115 6.64 -6.31 5.53
C GLU A 115 5.58 -7.19 6.18
N ILE A 116 5.33 -8.34 5.54
CA ILE A 116 4.45 -9.38 6.07
C ILE A 116 5.16 -10.73 5.96
N ALA A 117 5.23 -11.47 7.06
CA ALA A 117 5.90 -12.75 7.09
C ALA A 117 4.99 -13.89 6.61
N ARG A 118 5.59 -14.98 6.12
CA ARG A 118 4.84 -16.17 5.68
C ARG A 118 3.90 -16.73 6.76
N SER A 119 4.37 -16.76 8.01
CA SER A 119 3.57 -17.21 9.16
C SER A 119 2.37 -16.30 9.40
N GLU A 120 2.57 -14.98 9.27
CA GLU A 120 1.57 -13.94 9.48
C GLU A 120 0.42 -14.05 8.50
N ILE A 121 0.72 -14.25 7.21
CA ILE A 121 -0.29 -14.55 6.18
C ILE A 121 -1.16 -15.74 6.63
N GLY A 122 -0.54 -16.75 7.24
CA GLY A 122 -1.21 -17.99 7.67
C GLY A 122 -2.21 -17.80 8.80
N TYR A 123 -1.82 -17.11 9.89
CA TYR A 123 -2.66 -16.96 11.08
C TYR A 123 -3.57 -15.73 11.05
N THR A 124 -3.18 -14.65 10.36
CA THR A 124 -4.04 -13.45 10.17
C THR A 124 -5.03 -13.63 9.03
N LYS A 125 -4.78 -14.58 8.12
CA LYS A 125 -5.48 -14.74 6.84
C LYS A 125 -5.35 -13.54 5.90
N GLN A 126 -4.47 -12.58 6.22
CA GLN A 126 -4.22 -11.42 5.38
C GLN A 126 -3.34 -11.80 4.18
N ARG A 127 -3.91 -11.72 2.98
CA ARG A 127 -3.21 -12.05 1.74
C ARG A 127 -2.28 -10.90 1.32
N PRO A 128 -1.14 -11.16 0.64
CA PRO A 128 -0.21 -10.10 0.22
C PRO A 128 -0.85 -8.96 -0.59
N ILE A 129 -1.85 -9.26 -1.42
CA ILE A 129 -2.56 -8.24 -2.21
C ILE A 129 -3.42 -7.31 -1.33
N GLU A 130 -4.03 -7.86 -0.28
CA GLU A 130 -4.79 -7.07 0.70
C GLU A 130 -3.85 -6.22 1.53
N TYR A 131 -2.77 -6.81 2.05
CA TYR A 131 -1.73 -6.09 2.79
C TYR A 131 -1.20 -4.90 1.96
N SER A 132 -0.81 -5.17 0.72
CA SER A 132 -0.28 -4.14 -0.18
C SER A 132 -1.30 -3.03 -0.46
N ALA A 133 -2.57 -3.39 -0.71
CA ALA A 133 -3.63 -2.42 -0.91
C ALA A 133 -3.85 -1.56 0.34
N ALA A 134 -3.83 -2.14 1.56
CA ALA A 134 -3.97 -1.41 2.80
C ALA A 134 -2.82 -0.42 3.05
N ILE A 135 -1.57 -0.83 2.83
CA ILE A 135 -0.41 0.06 2.94
C ILE A 135 -0.51 1.20 1.92
N LEU A 136 -0.82 0.89 0.66
CA LEU A 136 -0.87 1.90 -0.40
C LEU A 136 -2.07 2.85 -0.25
N ALA A 137 -3.21 2.36 0.24
CA ALA A 137 -4.34 3.21 0.62
C ALA A 137 -3.94 4.22 1.69
N ALA A 138 -3.20 3.77 2.72
CA ALA A 138 -2.74 4.64 3.79
C ALA A 138 -1.75 5.70 3.26
N ALA A 139 -0.84 5.32 2.36
CA ALA A 139 0.07 6.26 1.70
C ALA A 139 -0.71 7.35 0.95
N VAL A 140 -1.74 6.96 0.18
CA VAL A 140 -2.60 7.91 -0.54
C VAL A 140 -3.36 8.81 0.43
N LYS A 141 -3.98 8.24 1.47
CA LYS A 141 -4.78 8.98 2.45
C LYS A 141 -3.97 10.09 3.10
N GLU A 142 -2.76 9.78 3.53
CA GLU A 142 -1.85 10.75 4.20
C GLU A 142 -1.10 11.65 3.21
N GLY A 143 -1.26 11.42 1.90
CA GLY A 143 -0.62 12.22 0.86
C GLY A 143 0.88 11.98 0.71
N PHE A 144 1.37 10.81 1.10
CA PHE A 144 2.75 10.40 0.88
C PHE A 144 3.04 10.27 -0.62
N THR A 145 4.20 10.78 -1.05
CA THR A 145 4.68 10.65 -2.43
C THR A 145 6.11 10.14 -2.42
N GLY A 146 6.37 9.06 -3.14
CA GLY A 146 7.65 8.39 -3.19
C GLY A 146 7.51 6.87 -3.33
N PRO A 147 8.64 6.16 -3.35
CA PRO A 147 8.64 4.70 -3.35
C PRO A 147 8.05 4.18 -2.03
N VAL A 148 7.13 3.23 -2.13
CA VAL A 148 6.60 2.48 -0.98
C VAL A 148 7.21 1.09 -1.03
N PHE A 149 8.11 0.79 -0.09
CA PHE A 149 8.79 -0.50 -0.05
C PHE A 149 7.90 -1.53 0.66
N ILE A 150 7.50 -2.57 -0.07
CA ILE A 150 6.67 -3.67 0.44
C ILE A 150 7.41 -4.98 0.21
N GLN A 151 7.62 -5.76 1.26
CA GLN A 151 8.46 -6.96 1.22
C GLN A 151 7.80 -8.16 1.93
N GLY A 152 8.14 -9.38 1.49
CA GLY A 152 7.85 -10.59 2.24
C GLY A 152 8.96 -10.90 3.23
N ASP A 153 8.61 -11.13 4.50
CA ASP A 153 9.55 -11.52 5.55
C ASP A 153 9.58 -13.05 5.75
N HIS A 154 10.75 -13.60 6.02
CA HIS A 154 11.01 -15.04 6.18
C HIS A 154 10.44 -15.93 5.04
N PHE A 155 10.52 -15.45 3.79
CA PHE A 155 10.19 -16.25 2.62
C PHE A 155 11.33 -17.22 2.28
N GLN A 156 10.95 -18.45 1.94
CA GLN A 156 11.89 -19.50 1.55
C GLN A 156 11.57 -19.96 0.13
N LEU A 157 12.61 -20.13 -0.69
CA LEU A 157 12.49 -20.84 -1.94
C LEU A 157 12.32 -22.33 -1.64
N VAL A 158 11.15 -22.87 -1.96
CA VAL A 158 10.96 -24.32 -1.97
C VAL A 158 11.33 -24.81 -3.36
N ARG A 159 12.51 -25.42 -3.49
CA ARG A 159 12.92 -26.12 -4.72
C ARG A 159 12.06 -27.38 -4.84
N LYS A 160 11.18 -27.42 -5.83
CA LYS A 160 10.45 -28.63 -6.22
C LYS A 160 11.31 -29.48 -7.13
#